data_AF-A0A1I4ISP4-F1
#
_entry.id   AF-A0A1I4ISP4-F1
#
_cell.length_a   1.000
_cell.length_b   1.000
_cell.length_c   1.000
_cell.angle_alpha   90.00
_cell.angle_beta   90.00
_cell.angle_gamma   90.00
#
_symmetry.space_group_name_H-M   'P 1'
#
loop_
_entity.id
_entity.type
_entity.pdbx_description
1 polymer ?
#
loop_
_entity_poly.entity_id
_entity_poly.type
_entity_poly.pdbx_seq_one_letter_code
_entity_poly.pdbx_strand_id
1 'polypeptide(L)'
;MTHAQRHAAFLVSASVLLAFTMVEPAAAQSLGGVEKVLQNIVDALTGNVAKLLATIAVIVVGMAWMFGYLDLRKAGYVIFGVAILFGASEIVSTITGK
;
A
#
# COMPACT_ATOMS: atom_id res chain seq x y z
N MET A 1 -52.80 1.05 5.13
CA MET A 1 -51.40 1.46 4.80
C MET A 1 -50.34 0.60 5.50
N THR A 2 -50.60 -0.68 5.83
CA THR A 2 -49.74 -1.53 6.69
C THR A 2 -49.05 -2.70 5.96
N HIS A 3 -49.45 -3.03 4.72
CA HIS A 3 -48.80 -4.11 3.95
C HIS A 3 -47.48 -3.68 3.30
N ALA A 4 -47.42 -2.46 2.74
CA ALA A 4 -46.20 -1.96 2.10
C ALA A 4 -45.01 -1.86 3.06
N GLN A 5 -45.25 -1.51 4.34
CA GLN A 5 -44.19 -1.42 5.34
C GLN A 5 -43.67 -2.79 5.79
N ARG A 6 -44.52 -3.83 5.84
CA ARG A 6 -44.10 -5.19 6.17
C ARG A 6 -43.24 -5.81 5.07
N HIS A 7 -43.54 -5.49 3.80
CA HIS A 7 -42.75 -5.96 2.65
C HIS A 7 -41.41 -5.22 2.57
N ALA A 8 -41.39 -3.91 2.81
CA ALA A 8 -40.15 -3.14 2.88
C ALA A 8 -39.22 -3.62 4.02
N ALA A 9 -39.77 -3.90 5.20
CA ALA A 9 -39.01 -4.43 6.33
C ALA A 9 -38.42 -5.82 6.02
N PHE A 10 -39.18 -6.70 5.36
CA PHE A 10 -38.72 -8.03 4.97
C PHE A 10 -37.58 -7.98 3.95
N LEU A 11 -37.68 -7.07 2.96
CA LEU A 11 -36.65 -6.89 1.94
C LEU A 11 -35.33 -6.35 2.52
N VAL A 12 -35.41 -5.44 3.50
CA VAL A 12 -34.21 -4.92 4.19
C VAL A 12 -33.56 -6.00 5.07
N SER A 13 -34.35 -6.82 5.76
CA SER A 13 -33.78 -7.95 6.53
C SER A 13 -33.13 -9.00 5.64
N ALA A 14 -33.70 -9.27 4.46
CA ALA A 14 -33.16 -10.22 3.50
C ALA A 14 -31.84 -9.74 2.86
N SER A 15 -31.72 -8.45 2.57
CA SER A 15 -30.46 -7.88 2.03
C SER A 15 -29.34 -7.86 3.06
N VAL A 16 -29.65 -7.61 4.34
CA VAL A 16 -28.66 -7.71 5.44
C VAL A 16 -28.19 -9.16 5.59
N LEU A 17 -29.10 -10.14 5.59
CA LEU A 17 -28.72 -11.56 5.68
C LEU A 17 -27.89 -12.02 4.47
N LEU A 18 -28.22 -11.57 3.26
CA LEU A 18 -27.42 -11.85 2.07
C LEU A 18 -26.02 -11.21 2.15
N ALA A 19 -25.91 -9.99 2.70
CA ALA A 19 -24.62 -9.34 2.93
C ALA A 19 -23.74 -10.14 3.93
N PHE A 20 -24.34 -10.73 4.96
CA PHE A 20 -23.62 -11.61 5.90
C PHE A 20 -23.17 -12.94 5.26
N THR A 21 -23.89 -13.46 4.24
CA THR A 21 -23.47 -14.67 3.50
C THR A 21 -22.35 -14.42 2.48
N MET A 22 -22.11 -13.15 2.11
CA MET A 22 -21.00 -12.75 1.23
C MET A 22 -19.73 -12.40 2.00
N VAL A 23 -19.76 -12.46 3.34
CA VAL A 23 -18.54 -12.45 4.16
C VAL A 23 -17.97 -13.86 4.07
N GLU A 24 -17.13 -14.09 3.06
CA GLU A 24 -16.32 -15.31 3.03
C GLU A 24 -15.56 -15.42 4.36
N PRO A 25 -15.54 -16.62 4.98
CA PRO A 25 -14.73 -16.82 6.16
C PRO A 25 -13.28 -16.56 5.78
N ALA A 26 -12.53 -15.94 6.69
CA ALA A 26 -11.07 -15.81 6.65
C ALA A 26 -10.37 -17.19 6.74
N ALA A 27 -10.78 -18.13 5.89
CA ALA A 27 -10.33 -19.50 5.81
C ALA A 27 -9.12 -19.59 4.88
N ALA A 28 -8.01 -18.95 5.29
CA ALA A 28 -6.70 -19.14 4.64
C ALA A 28 -5.51 -18.69 5.52
N GLN A 29 -5.58 -18.84 6.85
CA GLN A 29 -4.46 -18.51 7.75
C GLN A 29 -3.33 -19.58 7.75
N SER A 30 -3.15 -20.29 6.64
CA SER A 30 -2.01 -21.17 6.39
C SER A 30 -1.04 -20.41 5.48
N LEU A 31 0.08 -19.93 6.03
CA LEU A 31 1.28 -19.32 5.41
C LEU A 31 1.11 -18.24 4.30
N GLY A 32 0.21 -18.40 3.33
CA GLY A 32 -0.11 -17.43 2.27
C GLY A 32 -0.80 -16.16 2.75
N GLY A 33 -1.41 -16.15 3.93
CA GLY A 33 -1.94 -14.92 4.54
C GLY A 33 -0.83 -13.93 4.91
N VAL A 34 0.29 -14.42 5.47
CA VAL A 34 1.42 -13.58 5.86
C VAL A 34 2.18 -13.11 4.64
N GLU A 35 2.45 -14.01 3.68
CA GLU A 35 3.10 -13.65 2.41
C GLU A 35 2.31 -12.57 1.66
N LYS A 36 0.99 -12.69 1.57
CA LYS A 36 0.12 -11.68 0.95
C LYS A 36 0.17 -10.33 1.66
N VAL A 37 0.21 -10.33 2.99
CA VAL A 37 0.34 -9.07 3.76
C VAL A 37 1.70 -8.42 3.49
N LEU A 38 2.79 -9.20 3.50
CA LEU A 38 4.12 -8.70 3.18
C LEU A 38 4.20 -8.16 1.75
N GLN A 39 3.61 -8.86 0.78
CA GLN A 39 3.55 -8.39 -0.61
C GLN A 39 2.76 -7.09 -0.73
N ASN A 40 1.60 -6.97 -0.08
CA ASN A 40 0.83 -5.73 -0.07
C ASN A 40 1.62 -4.55 0.49
N ILE A 41 2.45 -4.78 1.51
CA ILE A 41 3.33 -3.74 2.06
C ILE A 41 4.40 -3.35 1.02
N VAL A 42 5.05 -4.33 0.40
CA VAL A 42 6.05 -4.07 -0.66
C VAL A 42 5.41 -3.31 -1.82
N ASP A 43 4.24 -3.71 -2.27
CA ASP A 43 3.50 -3.06 -3.36
C ASP A 43 3.09 -1.63 -2.98
N ALA A 44 2.65 -1.40 -1.74
CA ALA A 44 2.33 -0.07 -1.25
C ALA A 44 3.57 0.85 -1.21
N LEU A 45 4.74 0.31 -0.83
CA LEU A 45 5.99 1.05 -0.71
C LEU A 45 6.72 1.26 -2.06
N THR A 46 6.44 0.43 -3.05
CA THR A 46 7.12 0.49 -4.37
C THR A 46 6.20 0.89 -5.53
N GLY A 47 4.90 1.01 -5.26
CA GLY A 47 3.88 1.39 -6.24
C GLY A 47 3.98 2.84 -6.74
N ASN A 48 3.09 3.21 -7.66
CA ASN A 48 3.12 4.51 -8.32
C ASN A 48 3.00 5.70 -7.35
N VAL A 49 2.19 5.57 -6.29
CA VAL A 49 2.04 6.61 -5.27
C VAL A 49 3.38 6.87 -4.55
N ALA A 50 4.08 5.81 -4.14
CA ALA A 50 5.38 5.95 -3.49
C ALA A 50 6.43 6.55 -4.44
N LYS A 51 6.42 6.18 -5.73
CA LYS A 51 7.28 6.79 -6.76
C LYS A 51 7.04 8.29 -6.87
N LEU A 52 5.79 8.74 -6.95
CA LEU A 52 5.46 10.17 -7.02
C LEU A 52 5.93 10.92 -5.77
N LEU A 53 5.71 10.34 -4.58
CA LEU A 53 6.17 10.94 -3.32
C LEU A 53 7.71 11.05 -3.27
N ALA A 54 8.42 10.01 -3.72
CA ALA A 54 9.88 10.04 -3.80
C ALA A 54 10.37 11.10 -4.79
N THR A 55 9.74 11.24 -5.95
CA THR A 55 10.06 12.30 -6.92
C THR A 55 9.91 13.69 -6.30
N ILE A 56 8.81 13.95 -5.60
CA ILE A 56 8.59 15.23 -4.91
C ILE A 56 9.66 15.47 -3.85
N ALA A 57 9.97 14.45 -3.03
CA ALA A 57 11.00 14.56 -2.00
C ALA A 57 12.37 14.90 -2.58
N VAL A 58 12.76 14.26 -3.70
CA VAL A 58 14.03 14.54 -4.39
C VAL A 58 14.06 15.97 -4.94
N ILE A 59 12.97 16.46 -5.52
CA ILE A 59 12.87 17.84 -6.00
C ILE A 59 13.07 18.83 -4.85
N VAL A 60 12.36 18.64 -3.73
CA VAL A 60 12.46 19.53 -2.57
C VAL A 60 13.86 19.53 -1.97
N VAL A 61 14.50 18.36 -1.87
CA VAL A 61 15.88 18.25 -1.38
C VAL A 61 16.88 18.91 -2.31
N GLY A 62 16.72 18.74 -3.63
CA GLY A 62 17.54 19.42 -4.63
C GLY A 62 17.44 20.94 -4.51
N MET A 63 16.21 21.47 -4.36
CA MET A 63 16.00 22.89 -4.12
C MET A 63 16.64 23.35 -2.81
N ALA A 64 16.40 22.65 -1.71
CA ALA A 64 16.95 23.01 -0.40
C ALA A 64 18.49 22.99 -0.39
N TRP A 65 19.11 22.05 -1.11
CA TRP A 65 20.56 21.99 -1.29
C TRP A 65 21.09 23.18 -2.11
N MET A 66 20.43 23.56 -3.21
CA MET A 66 20.84 24.71 -4.03
C MET A 66 20.80 26.06 -3.28
N PHE A 67 19.87 26.22 -2.33
CA PHE A 67 19.78 27.42 -1.50
C PHE A 67 20.64 27.36 -0.22
N GLY A 68 21.45 26.32 -0.04
CA GLY A 68 22.34 26.19 1.12
C GLY A 68 21.64 25.83 2.43
N TYR A 69 20.37 25.42 2.41
CA TYR A 69 19.66 24.93 3.59
C TYR A 69 20.10 23.50 4.00
N LEU A 70 20.66 22.74 3.06
CA LEU A 70 21.18 21.40 3.27
C LEU A 70 22.61 21.28 2.74
N ASP A 71 23.42 20.47 3.42
CA ASP A 71 24.76 20.12 2.95
C ASP A 71 24.69 18.97 1.93
N LEU A 72 25.71 18.87 1.06
CA LEU A 72 25.81 17.81 0.05
C LEU A 72 25.67 16.41 0.67
N ARG A 73 26.22 16.21 1.86
CA ARG A 73 26.13 14.92 2.57
C ARG A 73 24.70 14.54 2.91
N LYS A 74 23.90 15.51 3.37
CA LYS A 74 22.48 15.33 3.74
C LYS A 74 21.64 15.07 2.50
N ALA A 75 21.86 15.84 1.43
CA ALA A 75 21.19 15.62 0.15
C ALA A 75 21.51 14.23 -0.43
N GLY A 76 22.79 13.83 -0.35
CA GLY A 76 23.25 12.51 -0.78
C GLY A 76 22.56 11.36 -0.04
N TYR A 77 22.33 11.48 1.27
CA TYR A 77 21.60 10.45 2.03
C TYR A 77 20.17 10.25 1.55
N VAL A 78 19.48 11.32 1.17
CA VAL A 78 18.11 11.20 0.65
C VAL A 78 18.10 10.52 -0.71
N ILE A 79 18.98 10.93 -1.63
CA ILE A 79 19.12 10.30 -2.95
C ILE A 79 19.43 8.81 -2.79
N PHE A 80 20.39 8.47 -1.91
CA PHE A 80 20.78 7.08 -1.67
C PHE A 80 19.65 6.27 -1.03
N GLY A 81 18.90 6.86 -0.10
CA GLY A 81 17.73 6.23 0.51
C GLY A 81 16.64 5.89 -0.52
N VAL A 82 16.38 6.80 -1.47
CA VAL A 82 15.44 6.54 -2.58
C VAL A 82 15.96 5.45 -3.52
N ALA A 83 17.26 5.45 -3.82
CA ALA A 83 17.88 4.41 -4.64
C ALA A 83 17.77 3.02 -4.00
N ILE A 84 17.98 2.93 -2.67
CA ILE A 84 17.77 1.67 -1.94
C ILE A 84 16.30 1.26 -1.94
N LEU A 85 15.38 2.18 -1.65
CA LEU A 85 13.94 1.89 -1.57
C LEU A 85 13.43 1.18 -2.83
N PHE A 86 13.83 1.67 -4.01
CA PHE A 86 13.40 1.09 -5.29
C PHE A 86 14.33 0.00 -5.81
N GLY A 87 15.59 -0.03 -5.41
CA GLY A 87 16.57 -1.04 -5.81
C GLY A 87 16.57 -2.30 -4.93
N ALA A 88 15.95 -2.28 -3.75
CA ALA A 88 16.01 -3.36 -2.77
C ALA A 88 15.55 -4.70 -3.35
N SER A 89 14.45 -4.73 -4.10
CA SER A 89 13.91 -5.97 -4.67
C SER A 89 14.90 -6.63 -5.63
N GLU A 90 15.55 -5.85 -6.49
CA GLU A 90 16.55 -6.33 -7.45
C GLU A 90 17.79 -6.91 -6.74
N ILE A 91 18.26 -6.22 -5.70
CA ILE A 91 19.40 -6.67 -4.89
C ILE A 91 19.09 -8.02 -4.26
N VAL A 92 17.90 -8.17 -3.66
CA VAL A 92 17.48 -9.42 -3.02
C VAL A 92 17.28 -10.54 -4.06
N SER A 93 16.69 -10.25 -5.22
CA SER A 93 16.54 -11.24 -6.31
C SER A 93 17.90 -11.79 -6.74
N THR A 94 18.84 -10.88 -7.00
CA THR A 94 20.21 -11.22 -7.42
C THR A 94 20.93 -12.09 -6.39
N ILE A 95 20.79 -11.79 -5.09
CA ILE A 95 21.44 -12.56 -4.01
C ILE A 95 20.78 -13.92 -3.82
N THR A 96 19.46 -14.01 -3.96
CA THR A 96 18.70 -15.25 -3.72
C THR A 96 18.67 -16.18 -4.93
N GLY A 97 19.17 -15.74 -6.09
CA GLY A 97 19.24 -16.53 -7.32
C GLY A 97 17.86 -16.80 -7.94
N LYS A 98 16.90 -15.92 -7.67
CA LYS A 98 15.56 -15.93 -8.26
C LYS A 98 15.41 -14.78 -9.25
#